data_AF-A0A0D6B1Z4-F1
#
_entry.id   AF-A0A0D6B1Z4-F1
#
_cell.length_a   1.000
_cell.length_b   1.000
_cell.length_c   1.000
_cell.angle_alpha   90.00
_cell.angle_beta   90.00
_cell.angle_gamma   90.00
#
_symmetry.space_group_name_H-M   'P 1'
#
loop_
_entity.id
_entity.type
_entity.pdbx_description
1 polymer ?
#
loop_
_entity_poly.entity_id
_entity_poly.type
_entity_poly.pdbx_seq_one_letter_code
_entity_poly.pdbx_strand_id
1 'polypeptide(L)'
;MIVCHCQCITDHDINAAIDWMRASDPKTIVTPGKVFRSLGKRADCGDCMTLFLDTMRANANLEVPPDLQNLRPQHRKDKTSCKATPRSSNT
;
A
#
# COMPACT_ATOMS: atom_id res chain seq x y z
N MET A 1 8.95 -18.55 2.20
CA MET A 1 10.15 -17.79 2.66
C MET A 1 9.74 -16.61 3.53
N ILE A 2 10.53 -16.28 4.58
CA ILE A 2 10.31 -15.04 5.35
C ILE A 2 10.73 -13.82 4.53
N VAL A 3 9.83 -12.84 4.39
CA VAL A 3 10.04 -11.62 3.60
C VAL A 3 10.30 -10.43 4.51
N CYS A 4 9.54 -10.28 5.60
CA CYS A 4 9.76 -9.23 6.62
C CYS A 4 10.16 -9.86 7.95
N HIS A 5 11.37 -9.54 8.43
CA HIS A 5 11.86 -10.03 9.71
C HIS A 5 11.14 -9.40 10.90
N CYS A 6 11.04 -8.06 10.98
CA CYS A 6 10.43 -7.35 12.12
C CYS A 6 9.00 -7.79 12.41
N GLN A 7 8.24 -8.11 11.37
CA GLN A 7 6.82 -8.47 11.47
C GLN A 7 6.57 -9.96 11.24
N CYS A 8 7.61 -10.77 11.05
CA CYS A 8 7.52 -12.19 10.70
C CYS A 8 6.51 -12.48 9.58
N ILE A 9 6.60 -11.73 8.47
CA ILE A 9 5.70 -11.90 7.32
C ILE A 9 6.39 -12.79 6.30
N THR A 10 5.68 -13.82 5.82
CA THR A 10 6.14 -14.73 4.78
C THR A 10 5.59 -14.35 3.40
N ASP A 11 6.19 -14.90 2.36
CA ASP A 11 5.64 -14.89 1.00
C ASP A 11 4.21 -15.44 0.93
N HIS A 12 3.93 -16.52 1.65
CA HIS A 12 2.58 -17.09 1.73
C HIS A 12 1.58 -16.08 2.32
N ASP A 13 1.95 -15.37 3.39
CA ASP A 13 1.08 -14.36 3.99
C ASP A 13 0.76 -13.22 3.02
N ILE A 14 1.76 -12.78 2.23
CA ILE A 14 1.59 -11.74 1.21
C ILE A 14 0.62 -12.22 0.13
N ASN A 15 0.82 -13.43 -0.40
CA ASN A 15 -0.05 -13.99 -1.44
C ASN A 15 -1.48 -14.18 -0.95
N ALA A 16 -1.66 -14.79 0.23
CA ALA A 16 -2.98 -14.99 0.83
C ALA A 16 -3.71 -13.67 1.09
N ALA A 17 -2.99 -12.62 1.52
CA ALA A 17 -3.56 -11.30 1.70
C ALA A 17 -4.03 -10.66 0.38
N ILE A 18 -3.23 -10.78 -0.70
CA ILE A 18 -3.60 -10.29 -2.03
C ILE A 18 -4.85 -11.02 -2.54
N ASP A 19 -4.85 -12.34 -2.46
CA ASP A 19 -5.94 -13.18 -2.95
C ASP A 19 -7.24 -12.89 -2.17
N TRP A 20 -7.15 -12.76 -0.85
CA TRP A 20 -8.28 -12.38 -0.01
C TRP A 20 -8.82 -10.98 -0.34
N MET A 21 -7.93 -9.99 -0.53
CA MET A 21 -8.34 -8.64 -0.90
C MET A 21 -9.10 -8.63 -2.22
N ARG A 22 -8.67 -9.43 -3.20
CA ARG A 22 -9.32 -9.53 -4.51
C ARG A 22 -10.62 -10.31 -4.50
N ALA A 23 -10.68 -11.38 -3.72
CA ALA A 23 -11.91 -12.13 -3.50
C ALA A 23 -12.97 -11.28 -2.77
N SER A 24 -12.55 -10.42 -1.84
CA SER A 24 -13.44 -9.57 -1.06
C SER A 24 -13.91 -8.33 -1.85
N ASP A 25 -13.03 -7.73 -2.65
CA ASP A 25 -13.31 -6.57 -3.48
C ASP A 25 -12.49 -6.63 -4.79
N PRO A 26 -13.12 -7.04 -5.91
CA PRO A 26 -12.44 -7.12 -7.21
C PRO A 26 -11.84 -5.79 -7.67
N LYS A 27 -12.40 -4.66 -7.22
CA LYS A 27 -11.97 -3.30 -7.59
C LYS A 27 -10.94 -2.71 -6.63
N THR A 28 -10.49 -3.45 -5.62
CA THR A 28 -9.54 -2.89 -4.66
C THR A 28 -8.16 -2.68 -5.30
N ILE A 29 -7.61 -1.47 -5.16
CA ILE A 29 -6.20 -1.24 -5.47
C ILE A 29 -5.38 -1.84 -4.33
N VAL A 30 -4.59 -2.86 -4.64
CA VAL A 30 -3.70 -3.53 -3.69
C VAL A 30 -2.40 -2.73 -3.56
N THR A 31 -2.03 -2.39 -2.34
CA THR A 31 -0.78 -1.65 -2.03
C THR A 31 -0.07 -2.31 -0.86
N PRO A 32 1.26 -2.13 -0.68
CA PRO A 32 1.97 -2.69 0.46
C PRO A 32 1.33 -2.32 1.80
N GLY A 33 0.93 -1.05 1.95
CA GLY A 33 0.23 -0.58 3.14
C GLY A 33 -1.10 -1.30 3.41
N LYS A 34 -1.87 -1.64 2.37
CA LYS A 34 -3.08 -2.46 2.52
C LYS A 34 -2.74 -3.92 2.88
N VAL A 35 -1.69 -4.50 2.32
CA VAL A 35 -1.23 -5.84 2.71
C VAL A 35 -0.89 -5.86 4.19
N PHE A 36 -0.03 -4.94 4.67
CA PHE A 36 0.27 -4.81 6.11
C PHE A 36 -1.00 -4.67 6.95
N ARG A 37 -1.92 -3.81 6.53
CA ARG A 37 -3.20 -3.59 7.23
C ARG A 37 -4.06 -4.85 7.30
N SER A 38 -4.20 -5.59 6.19
CA SER A 38 -5.01 -6.81 6.12
C SER A 38 -4.47 -7.92 7.03
N LEU A 39 -3.15 -7.96 7.22
CA LEU A 39 -2.48 -8.87 8.14
C LEU A 39 -2.51 -8.38 9.60
N GLY A 40 -3.12 -7.23 9.89
CA GLY A 40 -3.14 -6.63 11.22
C GLY A 40 -1.78 -6.10 11.70
N LYS A 41 -0.83 -5.87 10.77
CA LYS A 41 0.56 -5.51 11.06
C LYS A 41 0.87 -4.07 10.65
N ARG A 42 1.97 -3.52 11.15
CA ARG A 42 2.52 -2.21 10.76
C ARG A 42 3.97 -2.39 10.34
N ALA A 43 4.41 -1.64 9.33
CA ALA A 43 5.81 -1.60 8.96
C ALA A 43 6.63 -0.94 10.09
N ASP A 44 7.81 -1.50 10.38
CA ASP A 44 8.69 -1.06 11.45
C ASP A 44 9.97 -0.40 10.89
N CYS A 45 10.89 -1.18 10.30
CA CYS A 45 12.11 -0.64 9.67
C CYS A 45 11.99 -0.36 8.17
N GLY A 46 11.18 -1.14 7.44
CA GLY A 46 11.02 -1.01 5.98
C GLY A 46 12.09 -1.69 5.12
N ASP A 47 13.15 -2.28 5.69
CA ASP A 47 14.26 -2.89 4.92
C ASP A 47 13.82 -4.00 3.95
N CYS A 48 12.73 -4.69 4.28
CA CYS A 48 12.16 -5.72 3.43
C CYS A 48 11.45 -5.20 2.16
N MET A 49 11.30 -3.88 1.97
CA MET A 49 10.35 -3.32 1.00
C MET A 49 10.61 -3.77 -0.45
N THR A 50 11.87 -3.87 -0.87
CA THR A 50 12.21 -4.34 -2.23
C THR A 50 11.73 -5.77 -2.43
N LEU A 51 12.12 -6.69 -1.53
CA LEU A 51 11.70 -8.10 -1.59
C LEU A 51 10.19 -8.25 -1.43
N PHE A 52 9.57 -7.42 -0.59
CA PHE A 52 8.13 -7.39 -0.39
C PHE A 52 7.39 -7.02 -1.67
N LEU A 53 7.83 -5.95 -2.36
CA LEU A 53 7.27 -5.53 -3.64
C LEU A 53 7.49 -6.58 -4.73
N ASP A 54 8.66 -7.20 -4.78
CA ASP A 54 8.94 -8.25 -5.77
C ASP A 54 8.06 -9.48 -5.53
N THR A 55 7.87 -9.87 -4.26
CA THR A 55 6.93 -10.94 -3.88
C THR A 55 5.50 -10.59 -4.28
N MET A 56 5.07 -9.34 -4.06
CA MET A 56 3.75 -8.88 -4.51
C MET A 56 3.62 -8.97 -6.04
N ARG A 57 4.61 -8.49 -6.79
CA ARG A 57 4.60 -8.46 -8.27
C ARG A 57 4.54 -9.85 -8.90
N ALA A 58 5.04 -10.87 -8.20
CA ALA A 58 4.95 -12.26 -8.66
C ALA A 58 3.51 -12.81 -8.61
N ASN A 59 2.59 -12.18 -7.89
CA ASN A 59 1.20 -12.61 -7.81
C ASN A 59 0.37 -12.00 -8.95
N ALA A 60 -0.26 -12.86 -9.76
CA ALA A 60 -1.11 -12.46 -10.90
C ALA A 60 -2.33 -11.59 -10.48
N ASN A 61 -2.79 -11.72 -9.25
CA ASN A 61 -3.92 -10.96 -8.71
C ASN A 61 -3.54 -9.52 -8.30
N LEU A 62 -2.28 -9.09 -8.50
CA LEU A 62 -1.86 -7.73 -8.19
C LEU A 62 -2.36 -6.70 -9.23
N GLU A 63 -2.66 -7.12 -10.46
CA GLU A 63 -2.98 -6.23 -11.58
C GLU A 63 -4.09 -5.21 -11.28
N VAL A 64 -3.92 -3.98 -11.79
CA VAL A 64 -4.94 -2.95 -11.63
C VAL A 64 -6.12 -3.26 -12.58
N PRO A 65 -7.37 -3.34 -12.09
CA PRO A 65 -8.53 -3.59 -12.94
C PRO A 65 -8.64 -2.57 -14.08
N PRO A 66 -9.02 -2.97 -15.31
CA PRO A 66 -9.04 -2.09 -16.49
C PRO A 66 -9.79 -0.77 -16.26
N ASP A 67 -10.93 -0.85 -15.57
CA ASP A 67 -11.80 0.28 -15.24
C ASP A 67 -11.13 1.36 -14.36
N LEU A 68 -10.05 0.98 -13.66
CA LEU A 68 -9.33 1.83 -12.71
C LEU A 68 -7.96 2.28 -13.24
N GLN A 69 -7.56 1.83 -14.44
CA GLN A 69 -6.33 2.26 -15.06
C GLN A 69 -6.50 3.66 -15.67
N ASN A 70 -5.41 4.45 -15.69
CA ASN A 70 -5.36 5.77 -16.31
C ASN A 70 -6.40 6.78 -15.79
N LEU A 71 -6.90 6.59 -14.56
CA LEU A 71 -7.75 7.58 -13.91
C LEU A 71 -6.98 8.88 -13.72
N ARG A 72 -7.31 9.89 -14.52
CA ARG A 72 -6.72 11.23 -14.38
C ARG A 72 -7.27 11.87 -13.11
N PRO A 73 -6.42 12.32 -12.16
CA PRO A 73 -6.90 13.09 -11.03
C PRO A 73 -7.59 14.35 -11.54
N GLN A 74 -8.88 14.50 -11.23
CA GLN A 74 -9.54 15.80 -11.33
C GLN A 74 -8.91 16.66 -10.25
N HIS A 75 -7.98 17.54 -10.64
CA HIS A 75 -7.36 18.49 -9.72
C HIS A 75 -8.47 19.41 -9.21
N ARG A 76 -9.06 19.09 -8.06
CA ARG A 76 -10.05 19.93 -7.38
C ARG A 76 -9.33 21.22 -6.99
N LYS A 77 -9.44 22.25 -7.85
CA LYS A 77 -8.98 23.61 -7.58
C LYS A 77 -9.84 24.22 -6.46
N ASP A 78 -9.70 23.75 -5.24
CA ASP A 78 -10.09 24.54 -4.07
C ASP A 78 -9.06 25.66 -3.97
N LYS A 79 -9.44 26.85 -4.48
CA LYS A 79 -8.68 28.10 -4.31
C LYS A 79 -8.75 28.60 -2.86
N THR A 80 -8.44 27.74 -1.90
CA THR A 80 -8.24 28.18 -0.52
C THR A 80 -6.74 28.11 -0.27
N SER A 81 -6.11 29.25 -0.51
CA SER A 81 -4.74 29.62 -0.09
C SER A 81 -4.19 28.68 0.99
N CYS A 82 -3.23 27.83 0.61
CA CYS A 82 -2.31 27.26 1.59
C CYS A 82 -1.53 28.44 2.19
N LYS A 83 -2.07 29.04 3.25
CA LYS A 83 -1.29 29.93 4.11
C LYS A 83 -0.29 29.05 4.84
N ALA A 84 0.96 29.09 4.41
CA ALA A 84 2.06 28.60 5.23
C ALA A 84 1.96 29.32 6.58
N THR A 85 1.55 28.62 7.64
CA THR A 85 1.62 29.16 8.99
C THR A 85 3.09 29.09 9.41
N PRO A 86 3.74 30.21 9.76
CA PRO A 86 5.11 30.15 10.26
C PRO A 86 5.15 29.28 11.52
N ARG A 87 6.15 28.41 11.61
CA ARG A 87 6.44 27.58 12.78
C ARG A 87 6.79 28.53 13.93
N SER A 88 5.91 28.65 14.93
CA SER A 88 6.22 29.38 16.17
C SER A 88 7.27 28.57 16.93
N SER A 89 8.53 28.99 16.82
CA SER A 89 9.61 28.55 17.69
C SER A 89 9.32 29.07 19.09
N ASN A 90 8.86 28.21 20.00
CA ASN A 90 8.92 28.51 21.43
C ASN A 90 10.08 27.72 22.02
N THR A 91 11.08 28.50 22.45
CA THR A 91 12.14 28.29 23.45
C THR A 91 12.84 26.94 23.51
#